data_AF-A0A368B181-F1
#
_entry.id   AF-A0A368B181-F1
#
_cell.length_a   1.000
_cell.length_b   1.000
_cell.length_c   1.000
_cell.angle_alpha   90.00
_cell.angle_beta   90.00
_cell.angle_gamma   90.00
#
_symmetry.space_group_name_H-M   'P 1'
#
loop_
_entity.id
_entity.type
_entity.pdbx_description
1 polymer ?
#
loop_
_entity_poly.entity_id
_entity_poly.type
_entity_poly.pdbx_seq_one_letter_code
_entity_poly.pdbx_strand_id
1 'polypeptide(L)' 'MDEKKEDKSEESKQNHITYYKSLSKIIANMNEEINEEGEPAIKEHLKSRIDAMEKDRKRIRDLFPDMKKEEWDDNAN' A
#
# COMPACT_ATOMS: atom_id res chain seq x y z
N MET A 1 16.16 1.27 -3.12
CA MET A 1 16.14 2.53 -2.36
C MET A 1 17.10 2.32 -1.22
N ASP A 2 18.20 3.07 -1.17
CA ASP A 2 19.12 3.03 -0.03
C ASP A 2 18.43 3.62 1.20
N GLU A 3 18.36 2.86 2.30
CA GLU A 3 17.85 3.35 3.59
C GLU A 3 18.65 4.59 4.03
N LYS A 4 17.99 5.74 4.12
CA LYS A 4 18.58 6.93 4.70
C LYS A 4 18.32 6.93 6.20
N LYS A 5 19.24 7.49 6.99
CA LYS A 5 19.06 7.64 8.45
C LYS A 5 17.77 8.40 8.82
N GLU A 6 17.29 9.27 7.92
CA GLU A 6 16.05 10.03 8.06
C GLU A 6 14.78 9.16 7.96
N ASP A 7 14.87 7.98 7.33
CA ASP A 7 13.76 7.03 7.22
C ASP A 7 13.38 6.39 8.58
N LYS A 8 14.21 6.60 9.61
CA LYS A 8 14.04 6.06 10.97
C LYS A 8 13.44 7.06 11.96
N SER A 9 13.09 8.27 11.54
CA SER A 9 12.37 9.21 12.42
C SER A 9 10.91 8.77 12.60
N GLU A 10 10.32 9.09 13.75
CA GLU A 10 8.89 8.82 14.00
C GLU A 10 7.98 9.52 12.97
N GLU A 11 8.38 10.70 12.49
CA GLU A 11 7.67 11.42 11.44
C GLU A 11 7.71 10.69 10.09
N SER A 12 8.90 10.20 9.69
CA SER A 12 9.04 9.41 8.47
C SER A 12 8.23 8.12 8.54
N LYS A 13 8.29 7.42 9.68
CA LYS A 13 7.47 6.24 9.95
C LYS A 13 5.98 6.55 9.80
N GLN A 14 5.48 7.62 10.39
CA GLN A 14 4.07 8.02 10.28
C GLN A 14 3.68 8.33 8.82
N ASN A 15 4.54 8.98 8.05
CA ASN A 15 4.32 9.25 6.63
C ASN A 15 4.24 7.97 5.79
N HIS A 16 5.15 7.02 6.03
CA HIS A 16 5.12 5.72 5.38
C HIS A 16 3.88 4.91 5.71
N ILE A 17 3.44 4.91 6.97
CA ILE A 17 2.20 4.25 7.41
C ILE A 17 0.99 4.90 6.74
N THR A 18 0.94 6.23 6.71
CA THR A 18 -0.15 6.99 6.07
C THR A 18 -0.23 6.67 4.58
N TYR A 19 0.92 6.61 3.90
CA TYR A 19 0.98 6.23 2.50
C TYR A 19 0.58 4.76 2.27
N TYR A 20 1.03 3.82 3.10
CA TYR A 20 0.61 2.43 3.03
C TYR A 20 -0.91 2.27 3.13
N LYS A 21 -1.55 3.02 4.05
CA LYS A 21 -3.01 3.02 4.22
C LYS A 21 -3.74 3.60 3.00
N SER A 22 -3.22 4.68 2.41
CA SER A 22 -3.81 5.24 1.19
C SER A 22 -3.74 4.25 0.02
N LEU A 23 -2.63 3.50 -0.11
CA LEU A 23 -2.50 2.42 -1.10
C LEU A 23 -3.56 1.34 -0.89
N SER A 24 -3.83 0.92 0.36
CA SER A 24 -4.90 -0.06 0.65
C SER A 24 -6.26 0.41 0.16
N LYS A 25 -6.61 1.68 0.41
CA LYS A 25 -7.88 2.26 -0.05
C LYS A 25 -7.96 2.33 -1.57
N ILE A 26 -6.88 2.75 -2.23
CA ILE A 26 -6.82 2.84 -3.69
C ILE A 26 -6.97 1.45 -4.32
N ILE A 27 -6.27 0.44 -3.78
CA ILE A 27 -6.38 -0.95 -4.26
C ILE A 27 -7.81 -1.49 -4.08
N ALA A 28 -8.47 -1.20 -2.95
CA ALA A 28 -9.86 -1.61 -2.74
C ALA A 28 -10.80 -1.01 -3.80
N ASN A 29 -10.71 0.30 -4.03
CA ASN A 29 -11.50 0.98 -5.06
C ASN A 29 -11.23 0.42 -6.47
N MET A 30 -9.96 0.14 -6.81
CA MET A 30 -9.62 -0.46 -8.12
C MET A 30 -10.18 -1.88 -8.28
N ASN A 31 -10.26 -2.66 -7.19
CA ASN A 31 -10.89 -3.98 -7.24
C ASN A 31 -12.41 -3.88 -7.46
N GLU A 32 -13.06 -2.89 -6.86
CA GLU A 32 -14.47 -2.59 -7.15
C GLU A 32 -14.65 -2.18 -8.63
N GLU A 33 -13.79 -1.31 -9.15
CA GLU A 33 -13.79 -0.89 -10.56
C GLU A 33 -13.60 -2.10 -11.51
N ILE A 34 -12.70 -3.04 -11.20
CA ILE A 34 -12.53 -4.28 -11.98
C ILE A 34 -13.81 -5.12 -12.04
N ASN A 35 -14.59 -5.13 -10.95
CA ASN A 35 -15.84 -5.89 -10.89
C ASN A 35 -16.95 -5.25 -11.73
N GLU A 36 -16.98 -3.92 -11.81
CA GLU A 36 -17.96 -3.16 -12.58
C GLU A 36 -17.59 -3.04 -14.07
N GLU A 37 -16.30 -3.05 -14.39
CA GLU A 37 -15.81 -2.88 -15.75
C GLU A 37 -16.23 -4.04 -16.67
N GLY A 38 -16.54 -3.75 -17.93
CA GLY A 38 -16.85 -4.74 -18.95
C GLY A 38 -15.68 -5.04 -19.88
N GLU A 39 -14.75 -4.09 -20.04
CA GLU A 39 -13.66 -4.18 -20.99
C GLU A 39 -12.44 -4.95 -20.43
N PRO A 40 -12.02 -6.06 -21.06
CA PRO A 40 -10.89 -6.86 -20.57
C PRO A 40 -9.56 -6.10 -20.49
N ALA A 41 -9.29 -5.19 -21.45
CA ALA A 41 -8.06 -4.41 -21.49
C ALA A 41 -7.96 -3.44 -20.30
N ILE A 42 -9.07 -2.82 -19.90
CA ILE A 42 -9.14 -1.94 -18.73
C ILE A 42 -8.92 -2.77 -17.45
N LYS A 43 -9.55 -3.95 -17.34
CA LYS A 43 -9.30 -4.86 -16.20
C LYS A 43 -7.84 -5.27 -16.09
N GLU A 44 -7.19 -5.58 -17.20
CA GLU A 44 -5.76 -5.94 -17.21
C GLU A 44 -4.88 -4.77 -16.77
N HIS A 45 -5.19 -3.56 -17.24
CA HIS A 45 -4.50 -2.34 -16.80
C HIS A 45 -4.66 -2.09 -15.30
N LEU A 46 -5.89 -2.21 -14.77
CA LEU A 46 -6.16 -2.05 -13.34
C LEU A 46 -5.42 -3.09 -12.50
N LYS A 47 -5.41 -4.36 -12.92
CA LYS A 47 -4.63 -5.43 -12.26
C LYS A 47 -3.13 -5.12 -12.23
N SER A 48 -2.56 -4.67 -13.36
CA SER A 48 -1.14 -4.29 -13.39
C SER A 48 -0.83 -3.14 -12.43
N ARG A 49 -1.75 -2.18 -12.25
CA ARG A 49 -1.58 -1.09 -11.28
C ARG A 49 -1.67 -1.60 -9.84
N ILE A 50 -2.61 -2.49 -9.55
CA ILE A 50 -2.73 -3.15 -8.23
C ILE A 50 -1.43 -3.88 -7.91
N ASP A 51 -0.89 -4.70 -8.83
CA ASP A 51 0.36 -5.45 -8.62
C ASP A 51 1.55 -4.54 -8.28
N ALA A 52 1.64 -3.37 -8.95
CA ALA A 52 2.68 -2.40 -8.65
C ALA A 52 2.49 -1.80 -7.24
N MET A 53 1.26 -1.43 -6.87
CA MET A 53 0.94 -0.89 -5.55
C MET A 53 1.14 -1.91 -4.43
N GLU A 54 0.86 -3.19 -4.66
CA GLU A 54 1.13 -4.26 -3.69
C GLU A 54 2.63 -4.46 -3.47
N LYS A 55 3.45 -4.36 -4.53
CA LYS A 55 4.92 -4.34 -4.39
C LYS A 55 5.36 -3.14 -3.56
N ASP A 56 4.77 -1.98 -3.75
CA ASP A 56 5.08 -0.78 -2.97
C ASP A 56 4.69 -0.96 -1.49
N ARG A 57 3.50 -1.49 -1.21
CA ARG A 57 3.06 -1.84 0.15
C ARG A 57 4.02 -2.83 0.82
N LYS A 58 4.47 -3.85 0.09
CA LYS A 58 5.46 -4.81 0.60
C LYS A 58 6.78 -4.11 0.94
N ARG A 59 7.30 -3.26 0.04
CA ARG A 59 8.55 -2.51 0.32
C ARG A 59 8.43 -1.63 1.57
N ILE A 60 7.30 -0.96 1.77
CA ILE A 60 7.06 -0.14 2.96
C ILE A 60 7.05 -1.00 4.23
N ARG A 61 6.40 -2.17 4.18
CA ARG A 61 6.39 -3.11 5.30
C ARG A 61 7.79 -3.62 5.64
N ASP A 62 8.59 -3.89 4.63
CA ASP A 62 9.98 -4.37 4.79
C ASP A 62 10.88 -3.30 5.45
N LEU A 63 10.54 -2.01 5.39
CA LEU A 63 11.25 -0.94 6.09
C LEU A 63 11.01 -0.95 7.62
N PHE A 64 9.90 -1.53 8.09
CA PHE A 64 9.55 -1.56 9.51
C PHE A 64 9.23 -3.00 9.97
N PRO A 65 10.22 -3.91 10.00
CA PRO A 65 10.02 -5.32 10.29
C PRO A 65 9.52 -5.59 11.72
N ASP A 66 9.79 -4.66 12.66
CA ASP A 66 9.37 -4.77 14.06
C ASP A 66 7.92 -4.32 14.31
N MET A 67 7.28 -3.72 13.29
CA MET A 67 5.91 -3.22 13.40
C MET A 67 4.90 -4.38 13.29
N LYS A 68 4.00 -4.49 14.27
CA LYS A 68 3.00 -5.56 14.31
C LYS A 68 1.96 -5.36 13.22
N LYS A 69 1.34 -6.47 12.80
CA LYS A 69 0.33 -6.44 11.72
C LYS A 69 -0.86 -5.53 12.07
N GLU A 70 -1.26 -5.53 13.33
CA GLU A 70 -2.36 -4.71 13.85
C GLU A 70 -2.08 -3.21 13.79
N GLU A 71 -0.80 -2.80 13.74
CA GLU A 71 -0.44 -1.39 13.59
C GLU A 71 -0.56 -0.92 12.12
N TRP A 72 -0.55 -1.86 11.17
CA TRP A 72 -0.71 -1.60 9.73
C TRP A 72 -2.17 -1.60 9.29
N ASP A 73 -2.95 -2.53 9.84
CA ASP A 73 -4.36 -2.70 9.57
C ASP A 73 -5.11 -1.87 10.61
N ASP A 74 -5.57 -0.66 10.29
CA ASP A 74 -6.30 0.28 11.18
C ASP A 74 -7.48 -0.37 11.93
N ASN A 75 -7.20 -1.11 12.99
CA ASN A 75 -8.19 -1.69 13.88
C ASN A 75 -7.62 -1.81 15.30
N ALA A 76 -7.30 -0.64 15.84
CA ALA A 76 -7.40 -0.39 17.27
C ALA A 76 -8.04 0.99 17.49
N ASN A 77 -9.26 1.20 16.97
CA ASN A 77 -10.48 1.63 17.69
C ASN A 77 -11.58 2.09 16.73
#